data_AF-A0A813KZD8-F1
#
_entry.id   AF-A0A813KZD8-F1
#
_cell.length_a   1.000
_cell.length_b   1.000
_cell.length_c   1.000
_cell.angle_alpha   90.00
_cell.angle_beta   90.00
_cell.angle_gamma   90.00
#
_symmetry.space_group_name_H-M   'P 1'
#
loop_
_entity.id
_entity.type
_entity.pdbx_description
1 polymer ?
#
loop_
_entity_poly.entity_id
_entity_poly.type
_entity_poly.pdbx_seq_one_letter_code
_entity_poly.pdbx_strand_id
1 'polypeptide(L)'
;KGQKTLKLAPQIYESLMKEKVSVGDVIYIEANSGASRRVGRSDSYATEFDLEADEYVPVPKGDVHKKKEVVQDVTLHDLDQANAKPQGGQDIASMMGSFMKP
;
A
#
# COMPACT_ATOMS: atom_id res chain seq x y z
N LYS A 1 9.08 5.46 22.04
CA LYS A 1 7.69 5.86 21.68
C LYS A 1 7.40 5.30 20.29
N GLY A 2 6.51 4.35 20.07
CA GLY A 2 5.82 3.44 20.98
C GLY A 2 5.62 2.12 20.23
N GLN A 3 6.34 1.07 20.64
CA GLN A 3 6.09 -0.27 20.13
C GLN A 3 4.69 -0.67 20.60
N LYS A 4 3.81 -1.02 19.66
CA LYS A 4 2.45 -1.43 19.96
C LYS A 4 2.19 -2.78 19.32
N THR A 5 1.93 -3.79 20.14
CA THR A 5 1.47 -5.08 19.66
C THR A 5 -0.02 -4.96 19.31
N LEU A 6 -0.36 -5.25 18.05
CA LEU A 6 -1.73 -5.17 17.54
C LEU A 6 -2.28 -6.58 17.31
N LYS A 7 -3.56 -6.77 17.61
CA LYS A 7 -4.32 -7.95 17.18
C LYS A 7 -5.08 -7.56 15.91
N LEU A 8 -4.83 -8.29 14.84
CA LEU A 8 -5.40 -8.01 13.51
C LEU A 8 -6.38 -9.12 13.12
N ALA A 9 -7.34 -8.79 12.25
CA ALA A 9 -8.27 -9.77 11.72
C ALA A 9 -7.54 -10.74 10.75
N PRO A 10 -8.00 -12.00 10.64
CA PRO A 10 -7.39 -13.00 9.76
C PRO A 10 -7.29 -12.57 8.29
N GLN A 11 -8.22 -11.76 7.78
CA GLN A 11 -8.18 -11.25 6.40
C GLN A 11 -6.90 -10.48 6.03
N ILE A 12 -6.25 -9.85 7.01
CA ILE A 12 -5.00 -9.09 6.78
C ILE A 12 -3.84 -10.07 6.55
N TYR A 13 -3.90 -11.26 7.13
CA TYR A 13 -2.86 -12.28 7.00
C TYR A 13 -2.63 -12.68 5.54
N GLU A 14 -3.70 -12.88 4.76
CA GLU A 14 -3.61 -13.24 3.35
C GLU A 14 -2.91 -12.14 2.53
N SER A 15 -3.22 -10.88 2.82
CA SER A 15 -2.61 -9.73 2.15
C SER A 15 -1.11 -9.61 2.47
N LEU A 16 -0.73 -9.82 3.74
CA LEU A 16 0.68 -9.82 4.15
C LEU A 16 1.47 -10.97 3.50
N MET A 17 0.86 -12.14 3.38
CA MET A 17 1.47 -13.30 2.74
C MET A 17 1.68 -13.08 1.24
N LYS A 18 0.68 -12.48 0.56
CA LYS A 18 0.77 -12.13 -0.87
C LYS A 18 1.88 -11.11 -1.16
N GLU A 19 2.01 -10.11 -0.30
CA GLU A 19 3.04 -9.05 -0.37
C GLU A 19 4.42 -9.52 0.15
N LYS A 20 4.55 -10.77 0.60
CA LYS A 20 5.78 -11.37 1.14
C LYS A 20 6.44 -10.52 2.24
N VAL A 21 5.62 -9.97 3.12
CA VAL A 21 6.10 -9.09 4.20
C VAL A 21 6.98 -9.87 5.17
N SER A 22 8.14 -9.30 5.49
CA SER A 22 9.12 -9.87 6.42
C SER A 22 9.40 -8.94 7.59
N VAL A 23 10.05 -9.46 8.63
CA VAL A 23 10.50 -8.63 9.76
C VAL A 23 11.53 -7.62 9.25
N GLY A 24 11.29 -6.34 9.52
CA GLY A 24 12.12 -5.23 9.04
C GLY A 24 11.49 -4.42 7.90
N ASP A 25 10.36 -4.86 7.35
CA ASP A 25 9.64 -4.10 6.32
C ASP A 25 8.74 -3.02 6.92
N VAL A 26 8.61 -1.90 6.21
CA VAL A 26 7.64 -0.85 6.49
C VAL A 26 6.36 -1.14 5.71
N ILE A 27 5.24 -1.25 6.43
CA ILE A 27 3.94 -1.56 5.86
C ILE A 27 2.90 -0.51 6.22
N TYR A 28 1.93 -0.32 5.32
CA TYR A 28 0.74 0.48 5.56
C TYR A 28 -0.47 -0.45 5.68
N ILE A 29 -1.28 -0.27 6.72
CA ILE A 29 -2.52 -1.01 6.94
C ILE A 29 -3.66 -0.01 7.05
N GLU A 30 -4.64 -0.13 6.16
CA GLU A 30 -5.87 0.63 6.25
C GLU A 30 -6.87 -0.08 7.16
N ALA A 31 -7.22 0.55 8.28
CA ALA A 31 -8.09 -0.07 9.28
C ALA A 31 -9.52 -0.33 8.79
N ASN A 32 -10.02 0.47 7.85
CA ASN A 32 -11.41 0.38 7.37
C ASN A 32 -11.60 -0.73 6.33
N SER A 33 -10.68 -0.86 5.38
CA SER A 33 -10.75 -1.85 4.31
C SER A 33 -10.05 -3.17 4.67
N GLY A 34 -9.12 -3.14 5.64
CA GLY A 34 -8.25 -4.27 5.95
C GLY A 34 -7.16 -4.49 4.90
N ALA A 35 -7.01 -3.60 3.92
CA ALA A 35 -5.95 -3.69 2.93
C ALA A 35 -4.59 -3.38 3.56
N SER A 36 -3.60 -4.24 3.30
CA SER A 36 -2.20 -3.98 3.63
C SER A 36 -1.36 -3.83 2.37
N ARG A 37 -0.35 -2.96 2.43
CA ARG A 37 0.63 -2.75 1.35
C ARG A 37 2.03 -2.67 1.94
N ARG A 38 3.00 -3.32 1.29
CA ARG A 38 4.43 -3.18 1.60
C ARG A 38 4.93 -1.88 0.96
N VAL A 39 5.52 -0.99 1.76
CA VAL A 39 6.09 0.28 1.27
C VAL A 39 7.56 0.10 0.91
N GLY A 40 8.30 -0.69 1.70
CA GLY A 40 9.72 -0.94 1.45
C GLY A 40 10.42 -1.55 2.65
N ARG A 41 11.75 -1.69 2.54
CA ARG A 41 12.62 -2.18 3.62
C ARG A 41 12.99 -1.03 4.55
N SER A 42 13.01 -1.22 5.85
CA SER A 42 13.44 -0.16 6.78
C SER A 42 14.92 0.16 6.63
N ASP A 43 15.28 1.45 6.63
CA ASP A 43 16.68 1.93 6.64
C ASP A 43 17.52 1.34 7.79
N SER A 44 16.88 0.96 8.90
CA SER A 44 17.56 0.31 10.04
C SER A 44 18.07 -1.10 9.73
N TYR A 45 17.56 -1.72 8.66
CA TYR A 45 17.96 -3.05 8.19
C TYR A 45 18.80 -2.99 6.90
N ALA A 46 19.20 -1.78 6.46
CA ALA A 46 19.95 -1.58 5.22
C ALA A 46 21.42 -2.04 5.27
N THR A 47 21.95 -2.31 6.46
CA THR A 47 23.38 -2.65 6.64
C THR A 47 23.69 -4.14 6.49
N GLU A 48 22.68 -5.00 6.29
CA GLU A 48 22.90 -6.45 6.37
C GLU A 48 23.41 -7.05 5.04
N PHE A 49 23.02 -6.57 3.85
CA PHE A 49 23.49 -7.12 2.58
C PHE A 49 23.42 -6.11 1.40
N ASP A 50 24.58 -5.72 0.85
CA ASP A 50 24.75 -4.75 -0.27
C ASP A 50 24.32 -5.28 -1.66
N LEU A 51 23.56 -6.37 -1.70
CA LEU A 51 23.15 -7.04 -2.95
C LEU A 51 21.64 -7.13 -3.12
N GLU A 52 20.86 -6.56 -2.20
CA GLU A 52 19.40 -6.57 -2.25
C GLU A 52 18.88 -5.29 -2.91
N ALA A 53 18.12 -5.43 -4.01
CA ALA A 53 17.56 -4.34 -4.81
C ALA A 53 16.26 -3.74 -4.24
N ASP A 54 16.03 -3.88 -2.93
CA ASP A 54 14.81 -3.41 -2.28
C ASP A 54 14.87 -1.89 -2.03
N GLU A 55 13.74 -1.21 -2.20
CA GLU A 55 13.61 0.21 -1.88
C GLU A 55 13.67 0.41 -0.36
N TYR A 56 14.73 1.07 0.10
CA TYR A 56 14.92 1.42 1.50
C TYR A 56 14.14 2.69 1.85
N VAL A 57 13.29 2.57 2.86
CA VAL A 57 12.37 3.62 3.30
C VAL A 57 12.56 3.91 4.79
N PRO A 58 12.49 5.19 5.20
CA PRO A 58 12.63 5.55 6.60
C PRO A 58 11.41 5.09 7.40
N VAL A 59 11.66 4.63 8.63
CA VAL A 59 10.58 4.28 9.57
C VAL A 59 9.70 5.53 9.81
N PRO A 60 8.38 5.44 9.60
CA PRO A 60 7.47 6.57 9.81
C PRO A 60 7.58 7.11 11.24
N LYS A 61 7.69 8.43 11.36
CA LYS A 61 7.74 9.12 12.67
C LYS A 61 6.33 9.38 13.17
N GLY A 62 6.10 9.17 14.47
CA GLY A 62 4.83 9.47 15.14
C GLY A 62 4.13 8.24 15.72
N ASP A 63 2.81 8.33 15.88
CA ASP A 63 1.99 7.25 16.43
C ASP A 63 1.64 6.21 15.37
N VAL A 64 1.69 4.93 15.76
CA VAL A 64 1.39 3.78 14.89
C VAL A 64 -0.06 3.80 14.39
N HIS A 65 -1.00 4.23 15.23
CA HIS A 65 -2.40 4.38 14.85
C HIS A 65 -2.72 5.86 14.71
N LYS A 66 -2.98 6.30 13.48
CA LYS A 66 -3.33 7.68 13.16
C LYS A 66 -4.66 7.73 12.42
N LYS A 67 -5.62 8.50 12.95
CA LYS A 67 -6.81 8.90 12.21
C LYS A 67 -6.46 10.16 11.42
N LYS A 68 -6.39 10.05 10.09
CA LYS A 68 -6.15 11.19 9.19
C LYS A 68 -7.45 11.49 8.45
N GLU A 69 -7.93 12.74 8.55
CA GLU A 69 -8.95 13.26 7.65
C GLU A 69 -8.26 13.69 6.35
N VAL A 70 -8.69 13.13 5.23
CA VAL A 70 -8.16 13.44 3.90
C VAL A 70 -9.25 14.16 3.15
N VAL A 71 -9.02 15.43 2.82
CA VAL A 71 -9.87 16.18 1.91
C VAL A 71 -9.40 15.84 0.49
N GLN A 72 -10.32 15.36 -0.34
CA GLN A 72 -10.04 15.04 -1.73
C GLN A 72 -10.93 15.91 -2.60
N ASP A 73 -10.30 16.83 -3.32
CA ASP A 73 -10.98 17.63 -4.32
C ASP A 73 -11.04 16.83 -5.63
N VAL A 74 -12.24 16.57 -6.12
CA VAL A 74 -12.48 15.82 -7.35
C VAL A 74 -13.34 16.67 -8.26
N THR A 75 -12.95 16.82 -9.53
CA THR A 75 -13.78 17.54 -10.50
C THR A 75 -14.91 16.64 -11.00
N LEU A 76 -16.04 17.22 -11.44
CA LEU A 76 -17.11 16.45 -12.06
C LEU A 76 -16.61 15.70 -13.32
N HIS A 77 -15.67 16.29 -14.06
CA HIS A 77 -15.06 15.65 -15.21
C HIS A 77 -14.30 14.37 -14.84
N ASP A 78 -13.56 14.37 -13.73
CA ASP A 78 -12.84 13.18 -13.26
C ASP A 78 -13.82 12.07 -12.86
N LEU A 79 -14.96 12.42 -12.24
CA LEU A 79 -16.01 11.45 -11.89
C LEU A 79 -16.67 10.86 -13.15
N ASP A 80 -16.99 11.70 -14.12
CA ASP A 80 -17.55 11.26 -15.41
C ASP A 80 -16.58 10.34 -16.15
N GLN A 81 -15.29 10.70 -16.17
CA GLN A 81 -14.25 9.90 -16.82
C GLN A 81 -14.01 8.57 -16.12
N ALA A 82 -13.97 8.55 -14.79
CA ALA A 82 -13.78 7.33 -14.01
C ALA A 82 -14.92 6.32 -14.20
N ASN A 83 -16.16 6.80 -14.32
CA ASN A 83 -17.32 5.96 -14.58
C ASN A 83 -17.42 5.51 -16.04
N ALA A 84 -17.11 6.38 -17.00
CA ALA A 84 -17.16 6.06 -18.43
C ALA A 84 -16.01 5.14 -18.88
N LYS A 85 -14.85 5.21 -18.20
CA LYS A 85 -13.67 4.38 -18.46
C LYS A 85 -13.06 3.90 -17.14
N PRO A 86 -13.61 2.83 -16.55
CA PRO A 86 -13.07 2.30 -15.31
C PRO A 86 -11.61 1.87 -15.50
N GLN A 87 -10.68 2.55 -14.83
CA GLN A 87 -9.28 2.14 -14.78
C GLN A 87 -9.12 1.15 -13.64
N GLY A 88 -8.60 -0.05 -13.94
CA GLY A 88 -8.32 -1.08 -12.93
C GLY A 88 -9.31 -2.24 -12.85
N GLY A 89 -10.12 -2.48 -13.89
CA GLY A 89 -10.83 -3.75 -14.03
C GLY A 89 -9.85 -4.92 -14.05
N GLN A 90 -10.14 -5.99 -13.30
CA GLN A 90 -9.37 -7.23 -13.31
C GLN A 90 -9.58 -8.07 -14.58
N ASP A 91 -10.39 -7.57 -15.52
CA ASP A 91 -10.68 -8.27 -16.76
C ASP A 91 -9.60 -8.02 -17.82
N ILE A 92 -9.36 -9.02 -18.66
CA ILE A 92 -8.34 -9.00 -19.73
C ILE A 92 -8.56 -7.82 -20.68
N ALA A 93 -9.82 -7.45 -20.92
CA ALA A 93 -10.19 -6.29 -21.75
C ALA A 93 -9.75 -4.95 -21.14
N SER A 94 -9.89 -4.78 -19.81
CA SER A 94 -9.43 -3.59 -19.09
C SER A 94 -7.90 -3.50 -19.00
N MET A 95 -7.20 -4.64 -18.92
CA MET A 95 -5.74 -4.66 -18.99
C MET A 95 -5.24 -4.23 -20.38
N MET A 96 -5.79 -4.78 -21.47
CA MET A 96 -5.43 -4.36 -22.84
C MET A 96 -5.71 -2.88 -23.10
N GLY A 97 -6.82 -2.35 -22.60
CA GLY A 97 -7.15 -0.92 -22.72
C GLY A 97 -6.16 0.02 -22.02
N SER A 98 -5.48 -0.44 -20.97
CA SER A 98 -4.44 0.33 -20.28
C SER A 98 -3.07 0.26 -20.97
N PHE A 99 -2.77 -0.84 -21.67
CA PHE A 99 -1.51 -1.01 -22.44
C PHE A 99 -1.54 -0.38 -23.83
N MET A 100 -2.74 -0.11 -24.38
CA MET A 100 -2.92 0.50 -25.70
C MET A 100 -3.02 2.03 -25.67
N LYS A 101 -2.91 2.68 -24.51
CA LYS A 101 -2.74 4.13 -24.43
C LYS A 101 -1.25 4.47 -24.64
N PRO A 102 -0.89 5.34 -25.60
CA PRO A 102 0.48 5.80 -25.79
C PRO A 102 1.00 6.61 -24.60
#